data_AF-A0A7V1QQJ5-F1
#
_entry.id   AF-A0A7V1QQJ5-F1
#
_cell.length_a   1.000
_cell.length_b   1.000
_cell.length_c   1.000
_cell.angle_alpha   90.00
_cell.angle_beta   90.00
_cell.angle_gamma   90.00
#
_symmetry.space_group_name_H-M   'P 1'
#
loop_
_entity.id
_entity.type
_entity.pdbx_description
1 polymer ?
#
loop_
_entity_poly.entity_id
_entity_poly.type
_entity_poly.pdbx_seq_one_letter_code
_entity_poly.pdbx_strand_id
1 'polypeptide(L)'
;MRATCQYRKRLSRCHRAAIAACVFCGRTFCPEHGLHYDDESDVCLREVCQAKRQDLVAHLAWRQAAIERSNRGFCGIPECDGERWGQCSKCHALFCERHLHDSEEKVRQGFAVFTRPASMCDHCLARNKLWSRR
;
A
#
# COMPACT_ATOMS: atom_id res chain seq x y z
N MET A 1 -3.82 -27.76 -15.02
CA MET A 1 -2.50 -27.20 -15.36
C MET A 1 -1.85 -26.64 -14.09
N ARG A 2 -0.66 -27.10 -13.69
CA ARG A 2 0.08 -26.49 -12.57
C ARG A 2 0.76 -25.22 -13.05
N ALA A 3 0.51 -24.09 -12.37
CA ALA A 3 1.19 -22.85 -12.70
C ALA A 3 2.70 -22.97 -12.44
N THR A 4 3.53 -22.28 -13.23
CA THR A 4 4.99 -22.26 -13.07
C THR A 4 5.45 -20.93 -12.49
N CYS A 5 6.59 -20.94 -11.81
CA CYS A 5 7.21 -19.74 -11.28
C CYS A 5 7.58 -18.76 -12.41
N GLN A 6 7.09 -17.52 -12.28
CA GLN A 6 7.32 -16.42 -13.22
C GLN A 6 8.35 -15.40 -12.70
N TYR A 7 9.19 -15.79 -11.74
CA TYR A 7 10.28 -14.95 -11.24
C TYR A 7 11.35 -14.74 -12.33
N ARG A 8 11.91 -13.51 -12.44
CA ARG A 8 12.81 -12.98 -13.52
C ARG A 8 12.20 -12.75 -14.92
N LYS A 9 12.99 -12.16 -15.84
CA LYS A 9 12.61 -11.81 -17.23
C LYS A 9 12.54 -13.07 -18.11
N ARG A 10 12.00 -12.93 -19.34
CA ARG A 10 11.69 -14.04 -20.29
C ARG A 10 12.81 -15.07 -20.51
N LEU A 11 14.09 -14.69 -20.40
CA LEU A 11 15.23 -15.55 -20.73
C LEU A 11 15.83 -16.34 -19.55
N SER A 12 15.34 -16.13 -18.32
CA SER A 12 15.87 -16.81 -17.11
C SER A 12 14.75 -17.09 -16.11
N ARG A 13 13.63 -17.63 -16.60
CA ARG A 13 12.51 -18.06 -15.76
C ARG A 13 12.90 -19.30 -14.96
N CYS A 14 12.48 -19.35 -13.70
CA CYS A 14 12.76 -20.47 -12.80
C CYS A 14 12.07 -21.77 -13.22
N HIS A 15 10.90 -21.70 -13.87
CA HIS A 15 10.08 -22.84 -14.35
C HIS A 15 9.62 -23.88 -13.32
N ARG A 16 10.11 -23.83 -12.07
CA ARG A 16 9.64 -24.69 -10.97
C ARG A 16 8.14 -24.52 -10.70
N ALA A 17 7.54 -25.52 -10.07
CA ALA A 17 6.14 -25.49 -9.67
C ALA A 17 5.86 -24.25 -8.79
N ALA A 18 4.83 -23.49 -9.16
CA ALA A 18 4.39 -22.37 -8.34
C ALA A 18 3.63 -22.88 -7.11
N ILE A 19 3.83 -22.20 -5.99
CA ILE A 19 3.10 -22.44 -4.74
C ILE A 19 2.00 -21.40 -4.52
N ALA A 20 2.20 -20.17 -5.02
CA ALA A 20 1.29 -19.06 -4.81
C ALA A 20 1.44 -17.98 -5.90
N ALA A 21 0.56 -16.98 -5.86
CA ALA A 21 0.59 -15.78 -6.68
C ALA A 21 0.84 -14.53 -5.82
N CYS A 22 1.73 -13.65 -6.27
CA CYS A 22 2.06 -12.42 -5.55
C CYS A 22 0.86 -11.46 -5.50
N VAL A 23 0.41 -11.07 -4.32
CA VAL A 23 -0.73 -10.17 -4.12
C VAL A 23 -0.55 -8.79 -4.76
N PHE A 24 0.69 -8.33 -4.95
CA PHE A 24 0.97 -7.01 -5.52
C PHE A 24 1.13 -6.98 -7.04
N CYS A 25 1.66 -8.04 -7.66
CA CYS A 25 1.97 -8.05 -9.08
C CYS A 25 1.23 -9.15 -9.86
N GLY A 26 0.48 -10.02 -9.17
CA GLY A 26 -0.27 -11.13 -9.74
C GLY A 26 0.57 -12.29 -10.30
N ARG A 27 1.90 -12.19 -10.27
CA ARG A 27 2.79 -13.22 -10.83
C ARG A 27 2.98 -14.37 -9.85
N THR A 28 2.96 -15.59 -10.38
CA THR A 28 3.20 -16.83 -9.62
C THR A 28 4.67 -17.02 -9.27
N PHE A 29 4.95 -17.63 -8.13
CA PHE A 29 6.31 -17.91 -7.65
C PHE A 29 6.43 -19.27 -6.96
N CYS A 30 7.66 -19.80 -6.90
CA CYS A 30 8.01 -21.04 -6.17
C CYS A 30 8.59 -20.72 -4.78
N PRO A 31 8.85 -21.71 -3.90
CA PRO A 31 9.33 -21.48 -2.53
C PRO A 31 10.64 -20.68 -2.42
N GLU A 32 11.49 -20.71 -3.46
CA GLU A 32 12.75 -19.93 -3.49
C GLU A 32 12.56 -18.47 -3.90
N HIS A 33 11.39 -18.12 -4.44
CA HIS A 33 11.17 -16.85 -5.14
C HIS A 33 9.99 -16.03 -4.60
N GLY A 34 9.44 -16.45 -3.46
CA GLY A 34 8.52 -15.65 -2.68
C GLY A 34 8.36 -16.21 -1.29
N LEU A 35 7.64 -15.45 -0.48
CA LEU A 35 7.36 -15.74 0.91
C LEU A 35 5.86 -15.95 1.03
N HIS A 36 5.49 -17.06 1.67
CA HIS A 36 4.13 -17.33 2.10
C HIS A 36 3.95 -16.79 3.52
N TYR A 37 2.84 -16.10 3.74
CA TYR A 37 2.47 -15.55 5.04
C TYR A 37 1.09 -16.10 5.40
N ASP A 38 0.86 -16.31 6.69
CA ASP A 38 -0.38 -16.94 7.20
C ASP A 38 -1.63 -16.07 6.98
N ASP A 39 -1.46 -14.80 6.63
CA ASP A 39 -2.52 -13.83 6.35
C ASP A 39 -2.89 -13.75 4.86
N GLU A 40 -2.62 -14.81 4.09
CA GLU A 40 -2.78 -14.88 2.63
C GLU A 40 -2.01 -13.79 1.85
N SER A 41 -1.07 -13.09 2.51
CA SER A 41 -0.27 -12.03 1.90
C SER A 41 0.95 -12.59 1.18
N ASP A 42 0.74 -13.49 0.23
CA ASP A 42 1.80 -14.09 -0.60
C ASP A 42 2.57 -13.03 -1.41
N VAL A 43 3.90 -12.93 -1.23
CA VAL A 43 4.72 -11.89 -1.90
C VAL A 43 5.97 -12.47 -2.54
N CYS A 44 6.16 -12.20 -3.84
CA CYS A 44 7.39 -12.59 -4.54
C CYS A 44 8.60 -11.76 -4.09
N LEU A 45 9.82 -12.28 -4.24
CA LEU A 45 11.07 -11.62 -3.82
C LEU A 45 11.50 -10.40 -4.67
N ARG A 46 10.65 -9.91 -5.58
CA ARG A 46 10.97 -8.71 -6.37
C ARG A 46 11.04 -7.50 -5.44
N GLU A 47 12.07 -6.68 -5.62
CA GLU A 47 12.33 -5.49 -4.81
C GLU A 47 11.09 -4.60 -4.62
N VAL A 48 10.39 -4.26 -5.70
CA VAL A 48 9.16 -3.43 -5.62
C VAL A 48 8.04 -4.08 -4.80
N CYS A 49 7.90 -5.41 -4.85
CA CYS A 49 6.88 -6.14 -4.11
C CYS A 49 7.25 -6.25 -2.62
N GLN A 50 8.54 -6.46 -2.32
CA GLN A 50 9.04 -6.46 -0.95
C GLN A 50 8.93 -5.06 -0.31
N ALA A 51 9.27 -4.01 -1.06
CA ALA A 51 9.09 -2.63 -0.61
C ALA A 51 7.62 -2.32 -0.30
N LYS A 52 6.68 -2.74 -1.15
CA LYS A 52 5.23 -2.59 -0.89
C LYS A 52 4.77 -3.35 0.36
N ARG A 53 5.32 -4.53 0.63
CA ARG A 53 5.03 -5.29 1.86
C ARG A 53 5.49 -4.54 3.09
N GLN A 54 6.76 -4.10 3.10
CA GLN A 54 7.36 -3.36 4.20
C GLN A 54 6.60 -2.06 4.46
N ASP A 55 6.27 -1.32 3.39
CA ASP A 55 5.44 -0.12 3.47
C ASP A 55 4.05 -0.42 4.05
N LEU A 56 3.39 -1.50 3.63
CA LEU A 56 2.08 -1.87 4.15
C LEU A 56 2.13 -2.15 5.65
N VAL A 57 3.13 -2.91 6.14
CA VAL A 57 3.32 -3.17 7.58
C VAL A 57 3.49 -1.86 8.34
N ALA A 58 4.44 -1.03 7.90
CA ALA A 58 4.73 0.24 8.54
C ALA A 58 3.51 1.17 8.53
N HIS A 59 2.77 1.19 7.43
CA HIS A 59 1.56 2.00 7.30
C HIS A 59 0.44 1.56 8.22
N LEU A 60 0.21 0.26 8.40
CA LEU A 60 -0.85 -0.22 9.28
C LEU A 60 -0.59 0.19 10.73
N ALA A 61 0.65 0.08 11.19
CA ALA A 61 1.06 0.55 12.51
C ALA A 61 0.92 2.08 12.64
N TRP A 62 1.43 2.83 11.67
CA TRP A 62 1.31 4.29 11.64
C TRP A 62 -0.16 4.75 11.62
N ARG A 63 -1.00 4.12 10.80
CA ARG A 63 -2.42 4.44 10.65
C ARG A 63 -3.15 4.25 11.97
N GLN A 64 -2.89 3.16 12.68
CA GLN A 64 -3.49 2.89 13.98
C GLN A 64 -3.14 4.00 14.98
N ALA A 65 -1.85 4.36 15.08
CA ALA A 65 -1.39 5.44 15.95
C ALA A 65 -2.01 6.81 15.59
N ALA A 66 -2.11 7.12 14.29
CA ALA A 66 -2.72 8.37 13.81
C ALA A 66 -4.21 8.44 14.13
N ILE A 67 -4.96 7.34 13.95
CA ILE A 67 -6.38 7.25 14.30
C ILE A 67 -6.56 7.45 15.79
N GLU A 68 -5.83 6.71 16.63
CA GLU A 68 -5.90 6.81 18.09
C GLU A 68 -5.63 8.22 18.59
N ARG A 69 -4.57 8.87 18.08
CA ARG A 69 -4.25 10.25 18.42
C ARG A 69 -5.37 11.20 17.99
N SER A 70 -5.91 11.00 16.78
CA SER A 70 -6.97 11.87 16.27
C SER A 70 -8.30 11.72 17.00
N ASN A 71 -8.59 10.54 17.52
CA ASN A 71 -9.75 10.29 18.38
C ASN A 71 -9.63 10.99 19.75
N ARG A 72 -8.40 11.34 20.18
CA ARG A 72 -8.14 12.14 21.39
C ARG A 72 -8.24 13.64 21.15
N GLY A 73 -8.66 14.07 19.96
CA GLY A 73 -8.87 15.49 19.64
C GLY A 73 -7.71 16.17 18.91
N PHE A 74 -6.56 15.51 18.77
CA PHE A 74 -5.35 16.09 18.18
C PHE A 74 -5.21 15.82 16.68
N CYS A 75 -4.30 16.51 16.01
CA CYS A 75 -3.85 16.11 14.68
C CYS A 75 -3.23 14.70 14.70
N GLY A 76 -3.52 13.87 13.69
CA GLY A 76 -2.97 12.50 13.58
C GLY A 76 -1.45 12.43 13.35
N ILE A 77 -0.76 13.55 13.13
CA ILE A 77 0.70 13.62 13.10
C ILE A 77 1.26 13.64 14.53
N PRO A 78 2.26 12.81 14.85
CA PRO A 78 2.95 12.86 16.13
C PRO A 78 3.45 14.28 16.43
N GLU A 79 3.35 14.70 17.69
CA GLU A 79 3.87 16.00 18.17
C GLU A 79 3.21 17.23 17.53
N CYS A 80 2.11 17.06 16.78
CA CYS A 80 1.31 18.18 16.28
C CYS A 80 0.10 18.41 17.17
N ASP A 81 0.03 19.59 17.79
CA ASP A 81 -1.10 19.99 18.64
C ASP A 81 -2.13 20.86 17.89
N GLY A 82 -2.05 20.90 16.56
CA GLY A 82 -3.02 21.59 15.72
C GLY A 82 -4.40 20.95 15.84
N GLU A 83 -5.44 21.81 15.78
CA GLU A 83 -6.84 21.38 15.77
C GLU A 83 -7.16 20.56 14.52
N ARG A 84 -8.02 19.55 14.67
CA ARG A 84 -8.46 18.70 13.56
C ARG A 84 -9.36 19.49 12.62
N TRP A 85 -8.99 19.52 11.35
CA TRP A 85 -9.71 20.22 10.30
C TRP A 85 -10.49 19.26 9.40
N GLY A 86 -9.87 18.15 8.98
CA GLY A 86 -10.48 17.23 8.03
C GLY A 86 -9.91 15.80 8.07
N GLN A 87 -10.52 14.91 7.29
CA GLN A 87 -10.19 13.49 7.25
C GLN A 87 -9.38 13.13 6.01
N CYS A 88 -8.31 12.34 6.18
CA CYS A 88 -7.62 11.75 5.05
C CYS A 88 -8.46 10.62 4.41
N SER A 89 -8.75 10.72 3.11
CA SER A 89 -9.56 9.74 2.36
C SER A 89 -8.92 8.35 2.24
N LYS A 90 -7.64 8.19 2.61
CA LYS A 90 -6.90 6.92 2.54
C LYS A 90 -6.79 6.23 3.89
N CYS A 91 -6.27 6.92 4.90
CA CYS A 91 -6.04 6.31 6.22
C CYS A 91 -7.19 6.53 7.20
N HIS A 92 -8.12 7.44 6.90
CA HIS A 92 -9.28 7.81 7.71
C HIS A 92 -8.97 8.49 9.06
N ALA A 93 -7.70 8.78 9.37
CA ALA A 93 -7.35 9.64 10.49
C ALA A 93 -7.68 11.12 10.18
N LEU A 94 -7.90 11.90 11.24
CA LEU A 94 -8.15 13.35 11.15
C LEU A 94 -6.86 14.16 11.33
N PHE A 95 -6.72 15.24 10.57
CA PHE A 95 -5.52 16.07 10.51
C PHE A 95 -5.90 17.55 10.55
N CYS A 96 -4.97 18.38 11.02
CA CYS A 96 -5.07 19.84 10.89
C CYS A 96 -4.88 20.26 9.44
N GLU A 97 -5.31 21.48 9.11
CA GLU A 97 -5.20 22.07 7.76
C GLU A 97 -3.77 21.97 7.19
N ARG A 98 -2.75 22.18 8.03
CA ARG A 98 -1.33 22.07 7.60
C ARG A 98 -0.90 20.68 7.12
N HIS A 99 -1.51 19.62 7.64
CA HIS A 99 -1.11 18.23 7.37
C HIS A 99 -2.16 17.48 6.54
N LEU A 100 -3.09 18.21 5.93
CA LEU A 100 -4.09 17.66 5.04
C LEU A 100 -4.11 18.47 3.76
N HIS A 101 -3.87 17.78 2.65
CA HIS A 101 -3.74 18.40 1.34
C HIS A 101 -4.88 17.97 0.44
N ASP A 102 -5.37 18.91 -0.36
CA ASP A 102 -6.24 18.59 -1.48
C ASP A 102 -5.44 17.89 -2.57
N SER A 103 -5.97 16.77 -3.04
CA SER A 103 -5.35 15.92 -4.04
C SER A 103 -6.41 15.34 -4.96
N GLU A 104 -5.99 15.01 -6.17
CA GLU A 104 -6.80 14.21 -7.08
C GLU A 104 -6.44 12.73 -6.97
N GLU A 105 -7.44 11.87 -6.88
CA GLU A 105 -7.26 10.42 -6.84
C GLU A 105 -7.89 9.77 -8.07
N LYS A 106 -7.11 8.95 -8.78
CA LYS A 106 -7.62 8.08 -9.84
C LYS A 106 -8.24 6.83 -9.22
N VAL A 107 -9.55 6.69 -9.34
CA VAL A 107 -10.32 5.54 -8.87
C VAL A 107 -10.79 4.73 -10.07
N ARG A 108 -10.56 3.42 -10.03
CA ARG A 108 -11.09 2.50 -11.03
C ARG A 108 -12.42 1.95 -10.55
N GLN A 109 -13.48 2.17 -11.32
CA GLN A 109 -14.80 1.62 -11.07
C GLN A 109 -15.22 0.79 -12.29
N GLY A 110 -15.06 -0.53 -12.19
CA GLY A 110 -15.20 -1.46 -13.32
C GLY A 110 -14.17 -1.20 -14.42
N PHE A 111 -14.65 -0.90 -15.63
CA PHE A 111 -13.82 -0.59 -16.79
C PHE A 111 -13.42 0.89 -16.91
N ALA A 112 -14.05 1.78 -16.13
CA ALA A 112 -13.78 3.20 -16.17
C ALA A 112 -12.77 3.64 -15.10
N VAL A 113 -12.00 4.67 -15.42
CA VAL A 113 -11.09 5.36 -14.50
C VAL A 113 -11.57 6.79 -14.36
N PHE A 114 -11.90 7.18 -13.13
CA PHE A 114 -12.36 8.52 -12.79
C PHE A 114 -11.33 9.21 -11.91
N THR A 115 -11.23 10.52 -12.06
CA THR A 115 -10.52 11.36 -11.10
C THR A 115 -11.55 11.95 -10.14
N ARG A 116 -11.30 11.85 -8.83
CA ARG A 116 -12.12 12.51 -7.81
C ARG A 116 -11.25 13.39 -6.92
N PRO A 117 -11.80 14.49 -6.37
CA PRO A 117 -11.15 15.20 -5.28
C PRO A 117 -11.06 14.30 -4.05
N ALA A 118 -9.93 14.37 -3.36
CA ALA A 118 -9.64 13.62 -2.15
C ALA A 118 -8.74 14.47 -1.24
N SER A 119 -8.86 14.29 0.07
CA SER A 119 -7.96 14.93 1.02
C SER A 119 -6.94 13.90 1.50
N MET A 120 -5.65 14.19 1.38
CA MET A 120 -4.57 13.26 1.72
C MET A 120 -3.58 13.88 2.70
N CYS A 121 -3.19 13.12 3.72
CA CYS A 121 -2.09 13.51 4.60
C CYS A 121 -0.73 13.28 3.94
N ASP A 122 0.31 13.92 4.48
CA ASP A 122 1.70 13.80 4.01
C ASP A 122 2.16 12.34 3.85
N HIS A 123 1.83 11.51 4.84
CA HIS A 123 2.21 10.11 4.83
C HIS A 123 1.57 9.35 3.67
N CYS A 124 0.26 9.54 3.43
CA CYS A 124 -0.43 8.88 2.32
C CYS A 124 0.02 9.42 0.94
N LEU A 125 0.34 10.70 0.84
CA LEU A 125 0.91 11.27 -0.39
C LEU A 125 2.28 10.67 -0.72
N ALA A 126 3.17 10.57 0.27
CA ALA A 126 4.50 9.99 0.09
C ALA A 126 4.42 8.53 -0.43
N ARG A 127 3.46 7.75 0.07
CA ARG A 127 3.23 6.36 -0.33
C ARG A 127 2.84 6.20 -1.79
N ASN A 128 2.11 7.15 -2.37
CA ASN A 128 1.66 7.05 -3.77
C ASN A 128 2.81 6.83 -4.76
N LYS A 129 4.03 7.34 -4.47
CA LYS A 129 5.23 7.12 -5.30
C LYS A 129 5.65 5.65 -5.40
N LEU A 130 5.47 4.88 -4.33
CA LEU A 130 5.76 3.44 -4.33
C LEU A 130 4.61 2.65 -4.97
N TRP A 131 3.37 3.01 -4.63
CA TRP A 131 2.18 2.27 -5.04
C TRP A 131 1.78 2.48 -6.50
N SER A 132 2.24 3.56 -7.13
CA SER A 132 2.09 3.79 -8.58
C SER A 132 3.00 2.90 -9.45
N ARG A 133 4.04 2.26 -8.87
CA ARG A 133 4.95 1.37 -9.59
C ARG A 133 4.31 -0.01 -9.80
N ARG A 134 4.52 -0.63 -10.97
CA ARG A 134 4.10 -2.01 -11.28
C ARG A 134 5.24 -3.01 -11.15
#